data_AF-A0A3M6KG37-F1
#
_entry.id   AF-A0A3M6KG37-F1
#
_cell.length_a   1.000
_cell.length_b   1.000
_cell.length_c   1.000
_cell.angle_alpha   90.00
_cell.angle_beta   90.00
_cell.angle_gamma   90.00
#
_symmetry.space_group_name_H-M   'P 1'
#
loop_
_entity.id
_entity.type
_entity.pdbx_description
1 polymer ?
#
loop_
_entity_poly.entity_id
_entity_poly.type
_entity_poly.pdbx_seq_one_letter_code
_entity_poly.pdbx_strand_id
1 'polypeptide(L)'
;MTTVNFTGGARKSFQTDSLNISQNLNTISELITYLIEHKPENTPDFDGKNLLIAVNGVDSSALDGTDTKLNSNDIVNIIPIIHGGSKTNASFIINNHQIGLFEINKSNSNKDYLISLREKFPKLKLQAISSRFILDKEHAKKIISISVNKKLKNQLLAEKLETDLLLRFANTTQISDAIKNVGLSSNQNFILIAIGNKSSQKKLSESLRDDLDIIFKKDNQNFIKKHFNISSQTLNSIESKTPLVDLLVEKASILI
;
A
#
# COMPACT_ATOMS: atom_id res chain seq x y z
N MET A 1 21.93 36.73 -4.55
CA MET A 1 22.21 35.29 -4.35
C MET A 1 21.26 34.78 -3.29
N THR A 2 20.49 33.73 -3.59
CA THR A 2 19.53 33.13 -2.67
C THR A 2 20.05 31.75 -2.26
N THR A 3 20.00 31.44 -0.97
CA THR A 3 20.43 30.13 -0.45
C THR A 3 19.20 29.23 -0.33
N VAL A 4 19.25 28.05 -0.94
CA VAL A 4 18.18 27.06 -0.83
C VAL A 4 18.68 25.88 -0.01
N ASN A 5 18.03 25.59 1.10
CA ASN A 5 18.32 24.43 1.94
C ASN A 5 17.29 23.33 1.67
N PHE A 6 17.75 22.10 1.49
CA PHE A 6 16.90 20.95 1.25
C PHE A 6 16.75 20.10 2.50
N THR A 7 15.54 19.56 2.70
CA THR A 7 15.28 18.56 3.74
C THR A 7 14.59 17.32 3.16
N GLY A 8 14.55 16.24 3.93
CA GLY A 8 13.79 15.02 3.58
C GLY A 8 14.07 14.47 2.17
N GLY A 9 13.00 14.24 1.41
CA GLY A 9 13.07 13.71 0.03
C GLY A 9 13.83 14.62 -0.94
N ALA A 10 13.78 15.94 -0.77
CA ALA A 10 14.44 16.89 -1.66
C ALA A 10 15.97 16.74 -1.62
N ARG A 11 16.55 16.43 -0.46
CA ARG A 11 18.00 16.12 -0.36
C ARG A 11 18.43 14.97 -1.26
N LYS A 12 17.55 13.98 -1.45
CA LYS A 12 17.83 12.85 -2.35
C LYS A 12 17.71 13.26 -3.82
N SER A 13 16.74 14.12 -4.15
CA SER A 13 16.54 14.62 -5.51
C SER A 13 17.69 15.52 -5.98
N PHE A 14 18.28 16.31 -5.09
CA PHE A 14 19.39 17.24 -5.42
C PHE A 14 20.78 16.75 -5.02
N GLN A 15 20.88 15.64 -4.26
CA GLN A 15 22.14 15.08 -3.76
C GLN A 15 23.03 16.06 -2.97
N THR A 16 22.43 17.11 -2.43
CA THR A 16 23.10 18.13 -1.60
C THR A 16 22.14 18.58 -0.49
N ASP A 17 22.70 19.08 0.61
CA ASP A 17 21.93 19.70 1.68
C ASP A 17 21.52 21.15 1.34
N SER A 18 22.24 21.82 0.43
CA SER A 18 21.95 23.20 0.02
C SER A 18 22.46 23.55 -1.37
N LEU A 19 21.88 24.58 -1.98
CA LEU A 19 22.28 25.13 -3.27
C LEU A 19 22.23 26.67 -3.23
N ASN A 20 23.25 27.32 -3.79
CA ASN A 20 23.30 28.79 -3.91
C ASN A 20 22.91 29.19 -5.33
N ILE A 21 21.84 29.99 -5.46
CA ILE A 21 21.34 30.46 -6.74
C ILE A 21 21.73 31.92 -6.93
N SER A 22 22.55 32.17 -7.95
CA SER A 22 22.97 33.52 -8.35
C SER A 22 22.03 34.17 -9.36
N GLN A 23 21.16 33.38 -10.00
CA GLN A 23 20.12 33.89 -10.91
C GLN A 23 19.12 34.75 -10.13
N ASN A 24 18.66 35.83 -10.77
CA ASN A 24 17.65 36.70 -10.18
C ASN A 24 16.28 36.02 -10.31
N LEU A 25 15.81 35.45 -9.20
CA LEU A 25 14.49 34.83 -9.06
C LEU A 25 13.65 35.75 -8.17
N ASN A 26 12.55 36.26 -8.71
CA ASN A 26 11.73 37.27 -8.04
C ASN A 26 10.73 36.66 -7.07
N THR A 27 10.31 35.39 -7.28
CA THR A 27 9.26 34.73 -6.50
C THR A 27 9.60 33.28 -6.16
N ILE A 28 8.90 32.71 -5.19
CA ILE A 28 8.97 31.28 -4.88
C ILE A 28 8.55 30.42 -6.08
N SER A 29 7.55 30.83 -6.84
CA SER A 29 7.10 30.11 -8.04
C SER A 29 8.22 29.97 -9.10
N GLU A 30 8.95 31.06 -9.35
CA GLU A 30 10.13 31.05 -10.23
C GLU A 30 11.23 30.13 -9.67
N LEU A 31 11.46 30.16 -8.35
CA LEU A 31 12.41 29.27 -7.68
C LEU A 31 12.04 27.79 -7.85
N ILE A 32 10.78 27.41 -7.64
CA ILE A 32 10.35 26.01 -7.81
C ILE A 32 10.56 25.56 -9.25
N THR A 33 10.22 26.41 -10.23
CA THR A 33 10.43 26.13 -11.65
C THR A 33 11.91 25.91 -11.96
N TYR A 34 12.77 26.81 -11.48
CA TYR A 34 14.22 26.70 -11.62
C TYR A 34 14.75 25.38 -11.05
N LEU A 35 14.31 24.99 -9.85
CA LEU A 35 14.73 23.77 -9.18
C LEU A 35 14.31 22.50 -9.94
N ILE A 36 13.11 22.49 -10.54
CA ILE A 36 12.64 21.38 -11.37
C ILE A 36 13.50 21.24 -12.63
N GLU A 37 13.78 22.36 -13.30
CA GLU A 37 14.56 22.38 -14.55
C GLU A 37 16.04 22.02 -14.34
N HIS A 38 16.60 22.36 -13.19
CA HIS A 38 18.03 22.15 -12.87
C HIS A 38 18.27 20.96 -11.93
N LYS A 39 17.27 20.07 -11.79
CA LYS A 39 17.44 18.83 -11.02
C LYS A 39 18.50 17.93 -11.67
N PRO A 40 19.43 17.34 -10.90
CA PRO A 40 20.39 16.39 -11.46
C PRO A 40 19.71 15.20 -12.17
N GLU A 41 20.33 14.73 -13.24
CA GLU A 41 19.91 13.51 -13.94
C GLU A 41 20.11 12.27 -13.05
N ASN A 42 19.32 11.22 -13.28
CA ASN A 42 19.40 9.94 -12.54
C ASN A 42 19.16 10.03 -11.02
N THR A 43 18.54 11.11 -10.54
CA THR A 43 18.08 11.24 -9.14
C THR A 43 16.57 11.06 -9.00
N PRO A 44 16.06 10.75 -7.79
CA PRO A 44 14.62 10.74 -7.53
C PRO A 44 13.93 12.02 -7.99
N ASP A 45 12.67 11.90 -8.38
CA ASP A 45 11.87 13.04 -8.83
C ASP A 45 11.70 14.10 -7.73
N PHE A 46 11.43 15.33 -8.13
CA PHE A 46 11.19 16.45 -7.22
C PHE A 46 9.77 16.98 -7.40
N ASP A 47 8.91 16.75 -6.42
CA ASP A 47 7.53 17.21 -6.44
C ASP A 47 7.44 18.67 -5.98
N GLY A 48 7.36 19.59 -6.93
CA GLY A 48 7.23 21.03 -6.68
C GLY A 48 5.90 21.47 -6.06
N LYS A 49 4.90 20.60 -5.97
CA LYS A 49 3.55 20.96 -5.48
C LYS A 49 3.38 20.67 -3.99
N ASN A 50 4.00 19.60 -3.51
CA ASN A 50 3.83 19.09 -2.16
C ASN A 50 4.97 19.54 -1.25
N LEU A 51 5.12 20.85 -1.09
CA LEU A 51 6.20 21.48 -0.34
C LEU A 51 5.64 22.43 0.72
N LEU A 52 6.25 22.40 1.91
CA LEU A 52 6.24 23.51 2.84
C LEU A 52 7.52 24.29 2.59
N ILE A 53 7.40 25.60 2.41
CA ILE A 53 8.51 26.47 2.05
C ILE A 53 8.62 27.53 3.12
N ALA A 54 9.83 27.72 3.68
CA ALA A 54 10.07 28.77 4.66
C ALA A 54 11.14 29.73 4.17
N VAL A 55 10.81 31.02 4.10
CA VAL A 55 11.72 32.12 3.73
C VAL A 55 12.18 32.80 5.01
N ASN A 56 13.48 32.80 5.27
CA ASN A 56 14.10 33.37 6.47
C ASN A 56 13.46 32.87 7.79
N GLY A 57 13.01 31.61 7.79
CA GLY A 57 12.38 30.96 8.94
C GLY A 57 10.86 31.17 9.06
N VAL A 58 10.24 31.94 8.17
CA VAL A 58 8.78 32.16 8.13
C VAL A 58 8.17 31.31 7.01
N ASP A 59 7.10 30.57 7.33
CA ASP A 59 6.35 29.78 6.34
C ASP A 59 5.77 30.70 5.24
N SER A 60 5.99 30.36 3.98
CA SER A 60 5.52 31.14 2.84
C SER A 60 4.00 31.29 2.80
N SER A 61 3.25 30.32 3.36
CA SER A 61 1.80 30.40 3.45
C SER A 61 1.30 31.49 4.40
N ALA A 62 2.14 31.93 5.36
CA ALA A 62 1.89 33.09 6.21
C ALA A 62 2.33 34.42 5.56
N LEU A 63 2.96 34.34 4.39
CA LEU A 63 3.30 35.45 3.50
C LEU A 63 2.34 35.44 2.30
N ASP A 64 2.85 35.53 1.08
CA ASP A 64 2.06 35.53 -0.16
C ASP A 64 2.08 34.15 -0.85
N GLY A 65 2.29 33.07 -0.11
CA GLY A 65 2.39 31.72 -0.66
C GLY A 65 3.50 31.61 -1.71
N THR A 66 3.19 31.05 -2.87
CA THR A 66 4.14 30.93 -4.00
C THR A 66 4.49 32.26 -4.66
N ASP A 67 3.71 33.31 -4.41
CA ASP A 67 3.95 34.66 -4.94
C ASP A 67 4.84 35.50 -4.01
N THR A 68 5.25 34.94 -2.87
CA THR A 68 6.21 35.56 -1.95
C THR A 68 7.46 35.98 -2.71
N LYS A 69 7.78 37.28 -2.63
CA LYS A 69 8.95 37.85 -3.28
C LYS A 69 10.23 37.41 -2.60
N LEU A 70 11.22 37.03 -3.41
CA LEU A 70 12.55 36.67 -2.94
C LEU A 70 13.52 37.82 -3.18
N ASN A 71 14.34 38.10 -2.18
CA ASN A 71 15.39 39.11 -2.21
C ASN A 71 16.77 38.45 -2.17
N SER A 72 17.80 39.22 -2.54
CA SER A 72 19.17 38.75 -2.36
C SER A 72 19.45 38.49 -0.89
N ASN A 73 20.16 37.40 -0.63
CA ASN A 73 20.56 36.87 0.67
C ASN A 73 19.43 36.20 1.47
N ASP A 74 18.26 36.02 0.86
CA ASP A 74 17.22 35.18 1.45
C ASP A 74 17.69 33.73 1.59
N ILE A 75 17.26 33.11 2.67
CA ILE A 75 17.42 31.68 2.94
C ILE A 75 16.06 31.02 2.79
N VAL A 76 15.93 30.15 1.80
CA VAL A 76 14.71 29.39 1.53
C VAL A 76 14.91 27.95 1.95
N ASN A 77 14.08 27.44 2.86
CA ASN A 77 14.08 26.04 3.25
C ASN A 77 12.96 25.30 2.50
N ILE A 78 13.34 24.28 1.73
CA ILE A 78 12.41 23.40 1.03
C ILE A 78 12.16 22.16 1.89
N ILE A 79 10.91 22.02 2.33
CA ILE A 79 10.47 20.95 3.22
C ILE A 79 9.40 20.12 2.50
N PRO A 80 9.77 18.97 1.90
CA PRO A 80 8.78 18.11 1.26
C PRO A 80 7.72 17.67 2.25
N ILE A 81 6.46 17.93 1.91
CA ILE A 81 5.32 17.44 2.66
C ILE A 81 5.18 15.96 2.34
N ILE A 82 5.69 15.14 3.25
CA ILE A 82 5.46 13.71 3.23
C ILE A 82 4.06 13.43 3.79
N HIS A 83 3.06 13.55 2.92
CA HIS A 83 1.88 12.69 3.04
C HIS A 83 2.42 11.27 3.11
N GLY A 84 2.07 10.48 4.12
CA GLY A 84 2.41 9.06 4.10
C GLY A 84 1.86 8.50 2.80
N GLY A 85 2.75 8.27 1.81
CA GLY A 85 2.36 8.06 0.42
C GLY A 85 1.26 7.01 0.34
N SER A 86 0.41 7.10 -0.69
CA SER A 86 -0.68 6.15 -0.90
C SER A 86 -0.19 4.74 -0.61
N LYS A 87 -0.67 4.15 0.49
CA LYS A 87 -0.11 2.89 0.99
C LYS A 87 -0.33 1.83 -0.09
N THR A 88 0.72 1.45 -0.80
CA THR A 88 0.65 0.37 -1.79
C THR A 88 0.70 -1.01 -1.14
N ASN A 89 1.07 -1.04 0.14
CA ASN A 89 1.11 -2.24 0.93
C ASN A 89 0.62 -2.02 2.37
N ALA A 90 0.19 -3.11 2.98
CA ALA A 90 -0.05 -3.20 4.41
C ALA A 90 0.75 -4.36 4.98
N SER A 91 1.22 -4.23 6.22
CA SER A 91 1.94 -5.31 6.87
C SER A 91 1.65 -5.42 8.36
N PHE A 92 1.81 -6.64 8.87
CA PHE A 92 1.58 -7.02 10.27
C PHE A 92 2.28 -8.36 10.55
N ILE A 93 2.29 -8.76 11.83
CA ILE A 93 2.92 -10.00 12.29
C ILE A 93 1.83 -10.94 12.83
N ILE A 94 1.93 -12.22 12.49
CA ILE A 94 1.13 -13.31 13.06
C ILE A 94 2.09 -14.47 13.40
N ASN A 95 2.14 -14.90 14.67
CA ASN A 95 3.00 -15.99 15.14
C ASN A 95 4.43 -15.92 14.59
N ASN A 96 5.10 -14.78 14.77
CA ASN A 96 6.46 -14.49 14.31
C ASN A 96 6.67 -14.51 12.78
N HIS A 97 5.61 -14.65 11.98
CA HIS A 97 5.68 -14.50 10.54
C HIS A 97 5.31 -13.07 10.15
N GLN A 98 6.14 -12.45 9.31
CA GLN A 98 5.76 -11.20 8.65
C GLN A 98 4.70 -11.53 7.61
N ILE A 99 3.62 -10.73 7.60
CA ILE A 99 2.58 -10.77 6.59
C ILE A 99 2.63 -9.46 5.81
N GLY A 100 2.75 -9.57 4.50
CA GLY A 100 2.66 -8.45 3.57
C GLY A 100 1.45 -8.60 2.68
N LEU A 101 0.69 -7.51 2.51
CA LEU A 101 -0.41 -7.39 1.58
C LEU A 101 0.00 -6.38 0.50
N PHE A 102 -0.09 -6.77 -0.76
CA PHE A 102 0.30 -5.93 -1.91
C PHE A 102 -0.86 -5.91 -2.90
N GLU A 103 -1.47 -4.74 -3.12
CA GLU A 103 -2.48 -4.59 -4.16
C GLU A 103 -1.77 -4.55 -5.51
N ILE A 104 -2.14 -5.47 -6.40
CA ILE A 104 -1.56 -5.57 -7.74
C ILE A 104 -2.64 -5.23 -8.76
N ASN A 105 -2.34 -4.26 -9.60
CA ASN A 105 -3.13 -3.85 -10.75
C ASN A 105 -2.30 -4.08 -12.02
N LYS A 106 -2.29 -5.32 -12.46
CA LYS A 106 -1.56 -5.72 -13.66
C LYS A 106 -2.51 -6.45 -14.60
N SER A 107 -2.71 -5.86 -15.78
CA SER A 107 -3.41 -6.49 -16.89
C SER A 107 -2.75 -7.85 -17.20
N ASN A 108 -3.57 -8.90 -17.36
CA ASN A 108 -3.12 -10.27 -17.62
C ASN A 108 -2.44 -11.00 -16.45
N SER A 109 -2.63 -10.56 -15.21
CA SER A 109 -2.25 -11.34 -14.03
C SER A 109 -3.05 -12.65 -14.00
N ASN A 110 -2.43 -13.73 -14.47
CA ASN A 110 -3.03 -15.05 -14.58
C ASN A 110 -2.32 -16.04 -13.64
N LYS A 111 -2.72 -17.32 -13.70
CA LYS A 111 -2.10 -18.38 -12.89
C LYS A 111 -0.57 -18.42 -13.03
N ASP A 112 -0.05 -18.20 -14.22
CA ASP A 112 1.39 -18.25 -14.52
C ASP A 112 2.14 -17.10 -13.85
N TYR A 113 1.52 -15.93 -13.75
CA TYR A 113 2.08 -14.82 -12.97
C TYR A 113 2.33 -15.22 -11.51
N LEU A 114 1.33 -15.81 -10.84
CA LEU A 114 1.48 -16.27 -9.45
C LEU A 114 2.51 -17.40 -9.33
N ILE A 115 2.59 -18.30 -10.30
CA ILE A 115 3.60 -19.36 -10.34
C ILE A 115 5.01 -18.75 -10.44
N SER A 116 5.23 -17.81 -11.35
CA SER A 116 6.53 -17.14 -11.54
C SER A 116 7.01 -16.43 -10.26
N LEU A 117 6.09 -15.81 -9.51
CA LEU A 117 6.42 -15.19 -8.22
C LEU A 117 6.82 -16.23 -7.17
N ARG A 118 6.17 -17.39 -7.13
CA ARG A 118 6.52 -18.48 -6.21
C ARG A 118 7.89 -19.08 -6.53
N GLU A 119 8.21 -19.23 -7.80
CA GLU A 119 9.52 -19.69 -8.27
C GLU A 119 10.62 -18.67 -7.93
N LYS A 120 10.36 -17.38 -8.12
CA LYS A 120 11.30 -16.29 -7.82
C LYS A 120 11.50 -16.08 -6.32
N PHE A 121 10.48 -16.36 -5.50
CA PHE A 121 10.49 -16.14 -4.05
C PHE A 121 10.09 -17.40 -3.26
N PRO A 122 10.84 -18.52 -3.35
CA PRO A 122 10.44 -19.81 -2.77
C PRO A 122 10.41 -19.83 -1.23
N LYS A 123 11.06 -18.84 -0.59
CA LYS A 123 11.04 -18.64 0.87
C LYS A 123 9.77 -17.96 1.38
N LEU A 124 8.90 -17.48 0.48
CA LEU A 124 7.63 -16.87 0.81
C LEU A 124 6.48 -17.82 0.45
N LYS A 125 5.48 -17.92 1.32
CA LYS A 125 4.19 -18.49 0.95
C LYS A 125 3.35 -17.38 0.33
N LEU A 126 3.01 -17.55 -0.94
CA LEU A 126 2.34 -16.53 -1.74
C LEU A 126 0.96 -17.03 -2.18
N GLN A 127 -0.07 -16.24 -1.91
CA GLN A 127 -1.42 -16.49 -2.39
C GLN A 127 -2.07 -15.19 -2.87
N ALA A 128 -2.68 -15.24 -4.05
CA ALA A 128 -3.48 -14.13 -4.58
C ALA A 128 -4.94 -14.29 -4.14
N ILE A 129 -5.52 -13.20 -3.64
CA ILE A 129 -6.94 -13.10 -3.27
C ILE A 129 -7.51 -11.89 -4.01
N SER A 130 -8.62 -12.05 -4.72
CA SER A 130 -9.32 -10.94 -5.38
C SER A 130 -9.56 -9.80 -4.37
N SER A 131 -9.17 -8.57 -4.73
CA SER A 131 -9.22 -7.46 -3.77
C SER A 131 -10.64 -7.13 -3.35
N ARG A 132 -11.65 -7.55 -4.13
CA ARG A 132 -13.08 -7.45 -3.81
C ARG A 132 -13.50 -8.22 -2.56
N PHE A 133 -12.72 -9.21 -2.13
CA PHE A 133 -13.02 -10.06 -0.97
C PHE A 133 -12.28 -9.63 0.29
N ILE A 134 -11.50 -8.56 0.23
CA ILE A 134 -10.81 -7.99 1.39
C ILE A 134 -11.36 -6.59 1.65
N LEU A 135 -11.71 -6.32 2.92
CA LEU A 135 -12.30 -5.05 3.34
C LEU A 135 -11.20 -4.06 3.71
N ASP A 136 -10.35 -4.48 4.62
CA ASP A 136 -9.25 -3.69 5.14
C ASP A 136 -8.16 -4.61 5.73
N LYS A 137 -7.17 -3.98 6.37
CA LYS A 137 -6.07 -4.67 7.06
C LYS A 137 -6.57 -5.57 8.19
N GLU A 138 -7.57 -5.15 8.96
CA GLU A 138 -8.06 -5.91 10.13
C GLU A 138 -8.82 -7.16 9.69
N HIS A 139 -9.67 -7.05 8.66
CA HIS A 139 -10.32 -8.20 8.03
C HIS A 139 -9.28 -9.22 7.54
N ALA A 140 -8.31 -8.79 6.74
CA ALA A 140 -7.26 -9.67 6.25
C ALA A 140 -6.47 -10.33 7.39
N LYS A 141 -6.08 -9.54 8.40
CA LYS A 141 -5.33 -10.03 9.56
C LYS A 141 -6.10 -11.11 10.32
N LYS A 142 -7.39 -10.91 10.58
CA LYS A 142 -8.23 -11.90 11.30
C LYS A 142 -8.37 -13.19 10.50
N ILE A 143 -8.68 -13.11 9.21
CA ILE A 143 -8.82 -14.31 8.34
C ILE A 143 -7.49 -15.07 8.22
N ILE A 144 -6.39 -14.38 7.93
CA ILE A 144 -5.06 -15.02 7.81
C ILE A 144 -4.63 -15.65 9.15
N SER A 145 -4.99 -15.03 10.28
CA SER A 145 -4.71 -15.58 11.60
C SER A 145 -5.37 -16.95 11.82
N ILE A 146 -6.57 -17.17 11.27
CA ILE A 146 -7.23 -18.49 11.34
C ILE A 146 -6.35 -19.54 10.68
N SER A 147 -5.98 -19.34 9.41
CA SER A 147 -5.17 -20.30 8.65
C SER A 147 -3.79 -20.54 9.26
N VAL A 148 -3.10 -19.48 9.72
CA VAL A 148 -1.79 -19.60 10.38
C VAL A 148 -1.90 -20.39 11.68
N ASN A 149 -2.90 -20.12 12.52
CA ASN A 149 -3.12 -20.86 13.77
C ASN A 149 -3.55 -22.31 13.52
N LYS A 150 -4.39 -22.56 12.52
CA LYS A 150 -4.81 -23.90 12.12
C LYS A 150 -3.65 -24.72 11.57
N LYS A 151 -2.74 -24.11 10.81
CA LYS A 151 -1.50 -24.75 10.37
C LYS A 151 -0.64 -25.23 11.54
N LEU A 152 -0.43 -24.38 12.56
CA LEU A 152 0.36 -24.76 13.73
C LEU A 152 -0.23 -25.95 14.50
N LYS A 153 -1.54 -26.18 14.36
CA LYS A 153 -2.26 -27.29 14.99
C LYS A 153 -2.51 -28.47 14.06
N ASN A 154 -1.99 -28.44 12.82
CA ASN A 154 -2.30 -29.43 11.76
C ASN A 154 -3.81 -29.60 11.49
N GLN A 155 -4.55 -28.49 11.48
CA GLN A 155 -6.01 -28.42 11.33
C GLN A 155 -6.45 -27.55 10.13
N LEU A 156 -5.64 -27.46 9.08
CA LEU A 156 -6.05 -26.78 7.86
C LEU A 156 -7.19 -27.56 7.17
N LEU A 157 -8.10 -26.84 6.50
CA LEU A 157 -9.12 -27.43 5.62
C LEU A 157 -8.50 -28.05 4.36
N ALA A 158 -7.30 -27.58 3.99
CA ALA A 158 -6.56 -28.04 2.84
C ALA A 158 -5.11 -28.36 3.24
N GLU A 159 -4.43 -29.17 2.43
CA GLU A 159 -3.04 -29.56 2.67
C GLU A 159 -2.08 -28.35 2.75
N LYS A 160 -2.37 -27.30 1.96
CA LYS A 160 -1.52 -26.12 1.82
C LYS A 160 -2.17 -24.89 2.43
N LEU A 161 -1.35 -24.07 3.11
CA LEU A 161 -1.77 -22.81 3.72
C LEU A 161 -2.41 -21.87 2.69
N GLU A 162 -1.84 -21.82 1.49
CA GLU A 162 -2.31 -21.03 0.36
C GLU A 162 -3.75 -21.38 -0.05
N THR A 163 -4.08 -22.67 -0.06
CA THR A 163 -5.42 -23.15 -0.39
C THR A 163 -6.39 -22.93 0.77
N ASP A 164 -5.95 -23.13 2.01
CA ASP A 164 -6.78 -22.81 3.19
C ASP A 164 -7.16 -21.33 3.21
N LEU A 165 -6.24 -20.42 2.87
CA LEU A 165 -6.55 -18.99 2.74
C LEU A 165 -7.67 -18.74 1.73
N LEU A 166 -7.63 -19.38 0.55
CA LEU A 166 -8.71 -19.26 -0.44
C LEU A 166 -10.05 -19.70 0.15
N LEU A 167 -10.10 -20.85 0.81
CA LEU A 167 -11.32 -21.39 1.43
C LEU A 167 -11.88 -20.45 2.50
N ARG A 168 -11.01 -19.91 3.37
CA ARG A 168 -11.41 -19.00 4.46
C ARG A 168 -11.92 -17.65 3.93
N PHE A 169 -11.29 -17.05 2.92
CA PHE A 169 -11.80 -15.82 2.30
C PHE A 169 -13.09 -16.06 1.49
N ALA A 170 -13.27 -17.26 0.95
CA ALA A 170 -14.45 -17.63 0.19
C ALA A 170 -15.62 -18.14 1.04
N ASN A 171 -15.44 -18.34 2.35
CA ASN A 171 -16.42 -18.95 3.25
C ASN A 171 -17.02 -20.26 2.69
N THR A 172 -16.18 -21.12 2.10
CA THR A 172 -16.58 -22.41 1.52
C THR A 172 -15.51 -23.47 1.77
N THR A 173 -15.92 -24.73 1.80
CA THR A 173 -15.01 -25.89 1.80
C THR A 173 -14.70 -26.39 0.38
N GLN A 174 -15.41 -25.89 -0.65
CA GLN A 174 -15.20 -26.27 -2.04
C GLN A 174 -14.06 -25.47 -2.67
N ILE A 175 -12.94 -26.14 -2.98
CA ILE A 175 -11.74 -25.52 -3.57
C ILE A 175 -12.04 -24.86 -4.92
N SER A 176 -12.83 -25.51 -5.78
CA SER A 176 -13.22 -24.97 -7.09
C SER A 176 -13.96 -23.64 -6.95
N ASP A 177 -14.88 -23.55 -5.99
CA ASP A 177 -15.66 -22.34 -5.74
C ASP A 177 -14.78 -21.22 -5.18
N ALA A 178 -13.86 -21.56 -4.26
CA ALA A 178 -12.92 -20.60 -3.71
C ALA A 178 -11.98 -20.03 -4.79
N ILE A 179 -11.43 -20.87 -5.67
CA ILE A 179 -10.59 -20.43 -6.78
C ILE A 179 -11.39 -19.55 -7.75
N LYS A 180 -12.60 -19.98 -8.13
CA LYS A 180 -13.44 -19.28 -9.10
C LYS A 180 -13.86 -17.88 -8.61
N ASN A 181 -14.26 -17.77 -7.34
CA ASN A 181 -14.85 -16.56 -6.81
C ASN A 181 -13.79 -15.62 -6.20
N VAL A 182 -12.83 -16.16 -5.47
CA VAL A 182 -11.90 -15.41 -4.62
C VAL A 182 -10.46 -15.46 -5.13
N GLY A 183 -10.16 -16.40 -6.02
CA GLY A 183 -8.84 -16.51 -6.64
C GLY A 183 -8.51 -15.37 -7.61
N LEU A 184 -7.37 -15.53 -8.27
CA LEU A 184 -6.86 -14.59 -9.26
C LEU A 184 -7.76 -14.58 -10.51
N SER A 185 -8.06 -13.38 -11.01
CA SER A 185 -8.84 -13.16 -12.24
C SER A 185 -8.13 -12.15 -13.14
N SER A 186 -8.12 -12.38 -14.45
CA SER A 186 -7.32 -11.63 -15.42
C SER A 186 -7.69 -10.15 -15.55
N ASN A 187 -8.90 -9.77 -15.11
CA ASN A 187 -9.48 -8.44 -15.32
C ASN A 187 -9.81 -7.73 -14.00
N GLN A 188 -9.26 -8.18 -12.87
CA GLN A 188 -9.51 -7.59 -11.56
C GLN A 188 -8.22 -7.48 -10.77
N ASN A 189 -8.11 -6.40 -10.00
CA ASN A 189 -7.06 -6.27 -9.01
C ASN A 189 -7.16 -7.40 -7.99
N PHE A 190 -6.02 -7.76 -7.43
CA PHE A 190 -5.92 -8.73 -6.36
C PHE A 190 -4.90 -8.27 -5.34
N ILE A 191 -5.09 -8.75 -4.12
CA ILE A 191 -4.12 -8.60 -3.05
C ILE A 191 -3.26 -9.86 -3.02
N LEU A 192 -1.98 -9.70 -3.29
CA LEU A 192 -0.99 -10.72 -3.04
C LEU A 192 -0.67 -10.76 -1.56
N ILE A 193 -0.97 -11.88 -0.92
CA ILE A 193 -0.62 -12.18 0.47
C ILE A 193 0.74 -12.87 0.45
N ALA A 194 1.73 -12.26 1.12
CA ALA A 194 3.05 -12.84 1.33
C ALA A 194 3.28 -13.15 2.80
N ILE A 195 3.58 -14.42 3.10
CA ILE A 195 3.87 -14.91 4.46
C ILE A 195 5.31 -15.41 4.49
N GLY A 196 6.13 -14.83 5.36
CA GLY A 196 7.54 -15.24 5.49
C GLY A 196 8.39 -14.21 6.21
N ASN A 197 9.66 -14.10 5.82
CA ASN A 197 10.60 -13.16 6.44
C ASN A 197 10.55 -11.76 5.78
N LYS A 198 10.90 -10.73 6.57
CA LYS A 198 10.87 -9.31 6.14
C LYS A 198 11.81 -9.00 4.97
N SER A 199 12.99 -9.63 4.93
CA SER A 199 13.99 -9.38 3.87
C SER A 199 13.49 -9.85 2.49
N SER A 200 12.93 -11.05 2.42
CA SER A 200 12.32 -11.59 1.19
C SER A 200 11.12 -10.76 0.75
N GLN A 201 10.29 -10.26 1.67
CA GLN A 201 9.17 -9.38 1.33
C GLN A 201 9.63 -8.01 0.80
N LYS A 202 10.74 -7.47 1.31
CA LYS A 202 11.33 -6.24 0.76
C LYS A 202 11.72 -6.44 -0.71
N LYS A 203 12.42 -7.52 -1.03
CA LYS A 203 12.79 -7.88 -2.41
C LYS A 203 11.58 -8.11 -3.30
N LEU A 204 10.53 -8.76 -2.77
CA LEU A 204 9.25 -8.91 -3.47
C LEU A 204 8.65 -7.54 -3.80
N SER A 205 8.53 -6.65 -2.81
CA SER A 205 7.98 -5.31 -2.98
C SER A 205 8.75 -4.49 -4.03
N GLU A 206 10.08 -4.58 -4.03
CA GLU A 206 10.93 -3.91 -5.02
C GLU A 206 10.66 -4.46 -6.43
N SER A 207 10.49 -5.78 -6.58
CA SER A 207 10.22 -6.41 -7.87
C SER A 207 8.82 -6.18 -8.42
N LEU A 208 7.88 -5.79 -7.54
CA LEU A 208 6.48 -5.52 -7.90
C LEU A 208 6.21 -4.04 -8.11
N ARG A 209 7.21 -3.16 -7.96
CA ARG A 209 7.01 -1.70 -7.85
C ARG A 209 6.09 -1.11 -8.91
N ASP A 210 6.23 -1.55 -10.16
CA ASP A 210 5.46 -1.03 -11.30
C ASP A 210 4.08 -1.70 -11.44
N ASP A 211 3.87 -2.83 -10.76
CA ASP A 211 2.61 -3.58 -10.72
C ASP A 211 1.71 -3.16 -9.53
N LEU A 212 2.24 -2.38 -8.58
CA LEU A 212 1.54 -2.02 -7.33
C LEU A 212 0.51 -0.91 -7.54
N ASP A 213 -0.66 -1.08 -6.92
CA ASP A 213 -1.71 -0.07 -6.80
C ASP A 213 -1.92 0.30 -5.32
N ILE A 214 -2.76 1.30 -5.06
CA ILE A 214 -3.13 1.75 -3.73
C ILE A 214 -3.98 0.67 -3.06
N ILE A 215 -3.53 0.16 -1.91
CA ILE A 215 -4.24 -0.88 -1.18
C ILE A 215 -5.51 -0.33 -0.53
N PHE A 216 -6.59 -1.11 -0.55
CA PHE A 216 -7.89 -0.75 0.04
C PHE A 216 -8.50 0.56 -0.51
N LYS A 217 -8.16 0.94 -1.74
CA LYS A 217 -8.71 2.14 -2.40
C LYS A 217 -10.23 2.06 -2.60
N LYS A 218 -10.78 0.87 -2.86
CA LYS A 218 -12.20 0.64 -3.13
C LYS A 218 -12.92 0.09 -1.91
N ASP A 219 -14.07 0.66 -1.58
CA ASP A 219 -14.98 0.07 -0.60
C ASP A 219 -15.74 -1.12 -1.21
N ASN A 220 -15.44 -2.32 -0.72
CA ASN A 220 -16.02 -3.56 -1.19
C ASN A 220 -17.18 -4.07 -0.31
N GLN A 221 -17.60 -3.33 0.73
CA GLN A 221 -18.62 -3.78 1.67
C GLN A 221 -19.92 -4.19 0.98
N ASN A 222 -20.43 -3.38 0.07
CA ASN A 222 -21.70 -3.67 -0.62
C ASN A 222 -21.60 -4.92 -1.50
N PHE A 223 -20.46 -5.12 -2.17
CA PHE A 223 -20.22 -6.32 -2.94
C PHE A 223 -20.21 -7.57 -2.05
N ILE A 224 -19.45 -7.53 -0.95
CA ILE A 224 -19.31 -8.65 -0.01
C ILE A 224 -20.66 -8.99 0.64
N LYS A 225 -21.42 -7.98 1.08
CA LYS A 225 -22.77 -8.18 1.64
C LYS A 225 -23.68 -8.89 0.65
N LYS A 226 -23.68 -8.45 -0.61
CA LYS A 226 -24.47 -9.08 -1.68
C LYS A 226 -23.98 -10.50 -1.98
N HIS A 227 -22.67 -10.71 -2.06
CA HIS A 227 -22.08 -12.00 -2.39
C HIS A 227 -22.41 -13.07 -1.34
N PHE A 228 -22.31 -12.72 -0.05
CA PHE A 228 -22.58 -13.63 1.06
C PHE A 228 -24.02 -13.58 1.59
N ASN A 229 -24.93 -12.91 0.88
CA ASN A 229 -26.34 -12.74 1.28
C ASN A 229 -26.50 -12.20 2.73
N ILE A 230 -25.68 -11.22 3.11
CA ILE A 230 -25.69 -10.61 4.44
C ILE A 230 -26.69 -9.45 4.46
N SER A 231 -27.73 -9.57 5.27
CA SER A 231 -28.75 -8.53 5.44
C SER A 231 -28.33 -7.46 6.45
N SER A 232 -28.92 -6.26 6.36
CA SER A 232 -28.74 -5.22 7.38
C SER A 232 -29.26 -5.65 8.75
N GLN A 233 -30.34 -6.45 8.80
CA GLN A 233 -30.89 -6.98 10.05
C GLN A 233 -29.86 -7.87 10.77
N THR A 234 -29.16 -8.74 10.02
CA THR A 234 -28.07 -9.57 10.56
C THR A 234 -26.92 -8.74 11.10
N LEU A 235 -26.54 -7.65 10.42
CA LEU A 235 -25.46 -6.79 10.89
C LEU A 235 -25.85 -5.99 12.14
N ASN A 236 -27.09 -5.52 12.21
CA ASN A 236 -27.60 -4.75 13.34
C ASN A 236 -27.75 -5.58 14.62
N SER A 237 -27.83 -6.91 14.53
CA SER A 237 -27.85 -7.81 15.70
C SER A 237 -26.47 -8.13 16.27
N ILE A 238 -25.38 -7.69 15.62
CA ILE A 238 -24.02 -7.95 16.07
C ILE A 238 -23.52 -6.73 16.85
N GLU A 239 -23.31 -6.89 18.15
CA GLU A 239 -22.74 -5.84 19.01
C GLU A 239 -21.23 -5.71 18.78
N SER A 240 -20.85 -4.96 17.73
CA SER A 240 -19.46 -4.70 17.40
C SER A 240 -19.29 -3.37 16.66
N LYS A 241 -18.09 -2.78 16.77
CA LYS A 241 -17.66 -1.64 15.94
C LYS A 241 -17.39 -2.03 14.48
N THR A 242 -17.17 -3.32 14.22
CA THR A 242 -16.86 -3.87 12.88
C THR A 242 -17.71 -5.10 12.57
N PRO A 243 -19.06 -5.00 12.58
CA PRO A 243 -19.96 -6.17 12.57
C PRO A 243 -19.80 -7.03 11.32
N LEU A 244 -19.55 -6.41 10.15
CA LEU A 244 -19.31 -7.16 8.92
C LEU A 244 -18.00 -7.97 8.97
N VAL A 245 -16.93 -7.38 9.50
CA VAL A 245 -15.64 -8.08 9.64
C VAL A 245 -15.81 -9.26 10.57
N ASP A 246 -16.46 -9.07 11.72
CA ASP A 246 -16.62 -10.13 12.70
C ASP A 246 -17.49 -11.28 12.19
N LEU A 247 -18.58 -10.98 11.47
CA LEU A 247 -19.41 -12.00 10.83
C LEU A 247 -18.65 -12.83 9.79
N LEU A 248 -17.84 -12.19 8.94
CA LEU A 248 -17.04 -12.89 7.93
C LEU A 248 -15.99 -13.77 8.59
N VAL A 249 -15.34 -13.28 9.65
CA VAL A 249 -14.34 -14.02 10.42
C VAL A 249 -14.97 -15.20 11.15
N GLU A 250 -16.15 -15.02 11.73
CA GLU A 250 -16.92 -16.10 12.34
C GLU A 250 -17.22 -17.20 11.31
N LYS A 251 -17.83 -16.84 10.17
CA LYS A 251 -18.13 -17.76 9.07
C LYS A 251 -16.86 -18.51 8.60
N ALA A 252 -15.75 -17.81 8.45
CA ALA A 252 -14.49 -18.42 8.07
C ALA A 252 -13.97 -19.37 9.16
N SER A 253 -14.16 -19.06 10.44
CA SER A 253 -13.64 -19.84 11.57
C SER A 253 -14.36 -21.17 11.81
N ILE A 254 -15.66 -21.22 11.48
CA ILE A 254 -16.51 -22.41 11.70
C ILE A 254 -16.45 -23.43 10.56
N LEU A 255 -15.79 -23.13 9.45
CA LEU A 255 -15.55 -24.12 8.40
C LEU A 255 -14.72 -25.28 8.98
N ILE A 256 -15.20 -26.50 8.76
CA ILE A 256 -14.64 -27.78 9.21
C ILE A 256 -14.42 -28.71 8.02
#